data_AF-A0A852JNF1-F1
#
_entry.id   AF-A0A852JNF1-F1
#
_cell.length_a   1.000
_cell.length_b   1.000
_cell.length_c   1.000
_cell.angle_alpha   90.00
_cell.angle_beta   90.00
_cell.angle_gamma   90.00
#
_symmetry.space_group_name_H-M   'P 1'
#
loop_
_entity.id
_entity.type
_entity.pdbx_description
1 polymer ?
#
loop_
_entity_poly.entity_id
_entity_poly.type
_entity_poly.pdbx_seq_one_letter_code
_entity_poly.pdbx_strand_id
1 'polypeptide(L)'
;SFVYTVARRNPFLHAPAILGLAAEYENALKSCCSESDIGACLDEKVQQLAVIKERAKKIDMKQQHGCRILEKYGERTFQASKLVRMSQKYPKAPFAELVKMVHDSELVASLCSKQDVFSSKLKPCCELPAVEKTKCIMEAEFDDKPDNLPSLVEKYIQDKEVCKSYEANHDAFLSEFVYEYSRRHPEFSTQLVMRITKGYETLLDKCCKTDNPAECYGNAVEELNKHIKETEDVVKTNCELFHAHGEADFLKGILVRYTKKMPQVSSETLLEIGKKMTAVGKKCCNLPEHKRMSCSEHYLSIIIEDMCKRQQTTPINEQVSQCCNELYSYRRPCFTAMGVDTKYVPPAFDPMMFNFDEKLCTAPPAEREEGQLKMLVNLIKRKPQMTEEQIKTIGGSFTAMVEKCCKQADVEGCLGEE
;
A
#
# COMPACT_ATOMS: atom_id res chain seq x y z
N SER A 1 -8.04 29.31 -18.21
CA SER A 1 -7.66 28.20 -19.12
C SER A 1 -6.85 27.11 -18.42
N PHE A 2 -5.74 27.41 -17.76
CA PHE A 2 -4.87 26.41 -17.11
C PHE A 2 -5.60 25.49 -16.11
N VAL A 3 -6.31 26.09 -15.13
CA VAL A 3 -7.07 25.34 -14.10
C VAL A 3 -8.03 24.33 -14.73
N TYR A 4 -8.84 24.76 -15.71
CA TYR A 4 -9.77 23.89 -16.45
C TYR A 4 -9.04 22.70 -17.10
N THR A 5 -7.93 22.97 -17.79
CA THR A 5 -7.14 21.97 -18.51
C THR A 5 -6.53 20.92 -17.57
N VAL A 6 -6.06 21.34 -16.40
CA VAL A 6 -5.51 20.43 -15.38
C VAL A 6 -6.64 19.63 -14.72
N ALA A 7 -7.72 20.28 -14.29
CA ALA A 7 -8.85 19.63 -13.61
C ALA A 7 -9.49 18.54 -14.48
N ARG A 8 -9.78 18.82 -15.76
CA ARG A 8 -10.43 17.84 -16.66
C ARG A 8 -9.58 16.60 -16.95
N ARG A 9 -8.25 16.71 -16.84
CA ARG A 9 -7.31 15.60 -17.06
C ARG A 9 -6.99 14.84 -15.77
N ASN A 10 -7.34 15.41 -14.61
CA ASN A 10 -7.06 14.82 -13.30
C ASN A 10 -8.30 15.02 -12.41
N PRO A 11 -9.43 14.35 -12.71
CA PRO A 11 -10.73 14.65 -12.11
C PRO A 11 -10.80 14.42 -10.59
N PHE A 12 -9.84 13.68 -10.04
CA PHE A 12 -9.76 13.38 -8.60
C PHE A 12 -8.67 14.18 -7.88
N LEU A 13 -7.82 14.92 -8.62
CA LEU A 13 -6.74 15.69 -8.03
C LEU A 13 -7.29 16.75 -7.08
N HIS A 14 -6.81 16.72 -5.84
CA HIS A 14 -7.20 17.64 -4.77
C HIS A 14 -7.18 19.10 -5.25
N ALA A 15 -8.29 19.83 -5.05
CA ALA A 15 -8.47 21.18 -5.62
C ALA A 15 -7.37 22.18 -5.22
N PRO A 16 -6.92 22.26 -3.94
CA PRO A 16 -5.75 23.04 -3.57
C PRO A 16 -4.46 22.70 -4.33
N ALA A 17 -4.31 21.47 -4.82
CA ALA A 17 -3.18 21.10 -5.67
C ALA A 17 -3.29 21.66 -7.09
N ILE A 18 -4.50 21.70 -7.65
CA ILE A 18 -4.75 22.37 -8.94
C ILE A 18 -4.48 23.88 -8.82
N LEU A 19 -4.89 24.50 -7.72
CA LEU A 19 -4.65 25.92 -7.46
C LEU A 19 -3.16 26.21 -7.23
N GLY A 20 -2.44 25.36 -6.51
CA GLY A 20 -1.00 25.48 -6.34
C GLY A 20 -0.24 25.41 -7.67
N LEU A 21 -0.57 24.44 -8.52
CA LEU A 21 -0.02 24.33 -9.88
C LEU A 21 -0.32 25.57 -10.73
N ALA A 22 -1.52 26.15 -10.59
CA ALA A 22 -1.90 27.35 -11.33
C ALA A 22 -1.11 28.58 -10.87
N ALA A 23 -0.91 28.75 -9.56
CA ALA A 23 -0.12 29.85 -9.01
C ALA A 23 1.34 29.78 -9.46
N GLU A 24 1.92 28.58 -9.47
CA GLU A 24 3.29 28.39 -9.96
C GLU A 24 3.43 28.60 -11.47
N TYR A 25 2.44 28.14 -12.24
CA TYR A 25 2.40 28.42 -13.67
C TYR A 25 2.30 29.93 -13.95
N GLU A 26 1.48 30.66 -13.19
CA GLU A 26 1.40 32.12 -13.29
C GLU A 26 2.74 32.79 -12.94
N ASN A 27 3.41 32.34 -11.87
CA ASN A 27 4.72 32.86 -11.49
C ASN A 27 5.79 32.59 -12.55
N ALA A 28 5.78 31.40 -13.16
CA ALA A 28 6.68 31.05 -14.26
C ALA A 28 6.49 31.98 -15.46
N LEU A 29 5.23 32.28 -15.83
CA LEU A 29 4.96 33.24 -16.91
C LEU A 29 5.43 34.65 -16.54
N LYS A 30 5.18 35.11 -15.30
CA LYS A 30 5.65 36.42 -14.85
C LYS A 30 7.16 36.56 -14.87
N SER A 31 7.90 35.52 -14.49
CA SER A 31 9.37 35.56 -14.48
C SER A 31 9.99 35.38 -15.87
N CYS A 32 9.45 34.45 -16.68
CA CYS A 32 10.10 34.05 -17.93
C CYS A 32 9.74 34.94 -19.13
N CYS A 33 8.57 35.59 -19.14
CA CYS A 33 8.17 36.42 -20.28
C CYS A 33 9.02 37.69 -20.45
N SER A 34 9.80 38.08 -19.44
CA SER A 34 10.76 39.18 -19.51
C SER A 34 12.19 38.75 -19.85
N GLU A 35 12.46 37.44 -19.94
CA GLU A 35 13.78 36.89 -20.24
C GLU A 35 14.09 36.91 -21.74
N SER A 36 15.37 36.93 -22.09
CA SER A 36 15.82 36.91 -23.49
C SER A 36 15.56 35.56 -24.17
N ASP A 37 15.74 34.46 -23.44
CA ASP A 37 15.38 33.11 -23.87
C ASP A 37 14.19 32.59 -23.04
N ILE A 38 13.00 32.99 -23.47
CA ILE A 38 11.73 32.60 -22.87
C ILE A 38 11.57 31.07 -22.89
N GLY A 39 12.04 30.41 -23.95
CA GLY A 39 11.90 28.96 -24.13
C GLY A 39 12.67 28.18 -23.07
N ALA A 40 13.97 28.46 -22.94
CA ALA A 40 14.81 27.83 -21.93
C ALA A 40 14.31 28.08 -20.50
N CYS A 41 13.89 29.32 -20.20
CA CYS A 41 13.32 29.65 -18.88
C CYS A 41 12.05 28.85 -18.60
N LEU A 42 11.12 28.78 -19.56
CA LEU A 42 9.89 28.02 -19.40
C LEU A 42 10.14 26.52 -19.27
N ASP A 43 11.10 25.96 -20.01
CA ASP A 43 11.46 24.54 -19.90
C ASP A 43 11.96 24.18 -18.50
N GLU A 44 12.80 25.03 -17.89
CA GLU A 44 13.23 24.87 -16.50
C GLU A 44 12.03 24.92 -15.53
N LYS A 45 11.12 25.89 -15.70
CA LYS A 45 9.91 26.01 -14.87
C LYS A 45 8.96 24.83 -15.06
N VAL A 46 8.86 24.28 -16.27
CA VAL A 46 8.07 23.07 -16.55
C VAL A 46 8.62 21.86 -15.80
N GLN A 47 9.94 21.71 -15.70
CA GLN A 47 10.54 20.66 -14.88
C GLN A 47 10.19 20.82 -13.40
N GLN A 48 10.17 22.06 -12.87
CA GLN A 48 9.72 22.34 -11.50
C GLN A 48 8.24 21.95 -11.31
N LEU A 49 7.36 22.38 -12.22
CA LEU A 49 5.93 22.03 -12.22
C LEU A 49 5.70 20.51 -12.30
N ALA A 50 6.54 19.77 -13.03
CA ALA A 50 6.46 18.32 -13.09
C ALA A 50 6.67 17.68 -11.70
N VAL A 51 7.61 18.20 -10.91
CA VAL A 51 7.83 17.74 -9.52
C VAL A 51 6.58 17.95 -8.67
N ILE A 52 5.92 19.11 -8.76
CA ILE A 52 4.71 19.40 -7.98
C ILE A 52 3.53 18.58 -8.44
N LYS A 53 3.39 18.35 -9.75
CA LYS A 53 2.39 17.45 -10.29
C LYS A 53 2.56 16.03 -9.74
N GLU A 54 3.79 15.53 -9.68
CA GLU A 54 4.07 14.21 -9.08
C GLU A 54 3.80 14.19 -7.56
N ARG A 55 4.06 15.28 -6.84
CA ARG A 55 3.67 15.42 -5.44
C ARG A 55 2.15 15.35 -5.31
N ALA A 56 1.41 16.14 -6.09
CA ALA A 56 -0.03 16.20 -6.08
C ALA A 56 -0.69 14.85 -6.38
N LYS A 57 -0.16 14.08 -7.35
CA LYS A 57 -0.62 12.71 -7.62
C LYS A 57 -0.46 11.78 -6.42
N LYS A 58 0.64 11.90 -5.65
CA LYS A 58 0.83 11.10 -4.42
C LYS A 58 -0.17 11.47 -3.34
N ILE A 59 -0.52 12.75 -3.22
CA ILE A 59 -1.57 13.23 -2.30
C ILE A 59 -2.92 12.65 -2.72
N ASP A 60 -3.28 12.80 -3.99
CA ASP A 60 -4.51 12.30 -4.59
C ASP A 60 -4.69 10.79 -4.37
N MET A 61 -3.65 10.00 -4.68
CA MET A 61 -3.68 8.54 -4.43
C MET A 61 -4.00 8.20 -2.97
N LYS A 62 -3.39 8.91 -2.00
CA LYS A 62 -3.66 8.69 -0.56
C LYS A 62 -5.07 9.14 -0.17
N GLN A 63 -5.53 10.26 -0.72
CA GLN A 63 -6.88 10.78 -0.47
C GLN A 63 -7.94 9.83 -1.03
N GLN A 64 -7.79 9.38 -2.27
CA GLN A 64 -8.67 8.38 -2.87
C GLN A 64 -8.70 7.09 -2.06
N HIS A 65 -7.56 6.63 -1.55
CA HIS A 65 -7.52 5.48 -0.64
C HIS A 65 -8.38 5.73 0.60
N GLY A 66 -8.24 6.91 1.23
CA GLY A 66 -9.10 7.34 2.34
C GLY A 66 -10.59 7.38 2.00
N CYS A 67 -10.97 7.97 0.85
CA CYS A 67 -12.35 8.01 0.38
C CYS A 67 -12.92 6.60 0.18
N ARG A 68 -12.14 5.69 -0.42
CA ARG A 68 -12.56 4.29 -0.58
C ARG A 68 -12.75 3.58 0.76
N ILE A 69 -11.93 3.88 1.76
CA ILE A 69 -12.13 3.33 3.11
C ILE A 69 -13.48 3.78 3.66
N LEU A 70 -13.78 5.08 3.55
CA LEU A 70 -15.05 5.66 4.00
C LEU A 70 -16.24 5.05 3.24
N GLU A 71 -16.19 5.02 1.92
CA GLU A 71 -17.27 4.51 1.06
C GLU A 71 -17.55 3.02 1.31
N LYS A 72 -16.51 2.21 1.45
CA LYS A 72 -16.64 0.74 1.49
C LYS A 72 -16.81 0.18 2.91
N TYR A 73 -16.11 0.74 3.90
CA TYR A 73 -16.10 0.21 5.27
C TYR A 73 -16.75 1.15 6.28
N GLY A 74 -17.30 2.27 5.82
CA GLY A 74 -18.05 3.21 6.64
C GLY A 74 -17.18 4.16 7.46
N GLU A 75 -17.87 5.13 8.07
CA GLU A 75 -17.27 6.23 8.81
C GLU A 75 -16.47 5.76 10.03
N ARG A 76 -16.97 4.77 10.79
CA ARG A 76 -16.28 4.20 11.96
C ARG A 76 -14.88 3.69 11.60
N THR A 77 -14.75 2.94 10.52
CA THR A 77 -13.46 2.40 10.05
C THR A 77 -12.52 3.52 9.58
N PHE A 78 -13.06 4.48 8.83
CA PHE A 78 -12.30 5.64 8.35
C PHE A 78 -11.74 6.46 9.52
N GLN A 79 -12.59 6.81 10.49
CA GLN A 79 -12.22 7.56 11.68
C GLN A 79 -11.18 6.82 12.53
N ALA A 80 -11.37 5.52 12.77
CA ALA A 80 -10.38 4.70 13.48
C ALA A 80 -9.01 4.70 12.78
N SER A 81 -8.99 4.58 11.44
CA SER A 81 -7.74 4.62 10.67
C SER A 81 -7.01 5.96 10.79
N LYS A 82 -7.77 7.08 10.80
CA LYS A 82 -7.25 8.43 11.01
C LYS A 82 -6.74 8.58 12.45
N LEU A 83 -7.47 8.09 13.44
CA LEU A 83 -7.08 8.15 14.84
C LEU A 83 -5.76 7.40 15.08
N VAL A 84 -5.60 6.19 14.51
CA VAL A 84 -4.32 5.46 14.60
C VAL A 84 -3.17 6.32 14.08
N ARG A 85 -3.31 6.83 12.86
CA ARG A 85 -2.23 7.59 12.20
C ARG A 85 -1.91 8.89 12.95
N MET A 86 -2.93 9.59 13.44
CA MET A 86 -2.79 10.83 14.20
C MET A 86 -2.13 10.57 15.56
N SER A 87 -2.52 9.49 16.24
CA SER A 87 -1.95 9.10 17.54
C SER A 87 -0.49 8.65 17.43
N GLN A 88 -0.12 7.97 16.35
CA GLN A 88 1.28 7.64 16.07
C GLN A 88 2.11 8.89 15.74
N LYS A 89 1.53 9.82 14.98
CA LYS A 89 2.26 11.00 14.48
C LYS A 89 2.42 12.08 15.54
N TYR A 90 1.41 12.26 16.38
CA TYR A 90 1.34 13.27 17.43
C TYR A 90 1.12 12.58 18.79
N PRO A 91 2.02 11.69 19.23
CA PRO A 91 1.79 10.82 20.37
C PRO A 91 1.77 11.58 21.69
N LYS A 92 2.21 12.86 21.73
CA LYS A 92 2.15 13.75 22.89
C LYS A 92 0.83 14.53 22.98
N ALA A 93 0.05 14.58 21.89
CA ALA A 93 -1.21 15.31 21.87
C ALA A 93 -2.27 14.62 22.75
N PRO A 94 -3.11 15.40 23.47
CA PRO A 94 -4.20 14.84 24.27
C PRO A 94 -5.23 14.09 23.42
N PHE A 95 -5.78 12.99 23.95
CA PHE A 95 -6.80 12.18 23.28
C PHE A 95 -7.97 13.01 22.73
N ALA A 96 -8.52 13.91 23.55
CA ALA A 96 -9.65 14.76 23.16
C ALA A 96 -9.35 15.68 21.96
N GLU A 97 -8.11 16.16 21.82
CA GLU A 97 -7.73 16.99 20.68
C GLU A 97 -7.56 16.15 19.40
N LEU A 98 -7.02 14.93 19.50
CA LEU A 98 -6.92 14.04 18.35
C LEU A 98 -8.29 13.54 17.88
N VAL A 99 -9.20 13.22 18.79
CA VAL A 99 -10.59 12.85 18.43
C VAL A 99 -11.26 14.00 17.67
N LYS A 100 -11.13 15.25 18.13
CA LYS A 100 -11.64 16.42 17.38
C LYS A 100 -11.04 16.48 15.97
N MET A 101 -9.72 16.29 15.84
CA MET A 101 -9.05 16.31 14.53
C MET A 101 -9.50 15.18 13.60
N VAL A 102 -9.91 14.02 14.14
CA VAL A 102 -10.42 12.90 13.33
C VAL A 102 -11.68 13.30 12.57
N HIS A 103 -12.56 14.10 13.17
CA HIS A 103 -13.79 14.59 12.52
C HIS A 103 -13.59 15.85 11.68
N ASP A 104 -12.41 16.46 11.74
CA ASP A 104 -12.13 17.73 11.08
C ASP A 104 -11.92 17.58 9.56
N SER A 105 -12.76 18.25 8.77
CA SER A 105 -12.67 18.35 7.31
C SER A 105 -11.59 19.33 6.84
N GLU A 106 -11.18 20.27 7.68
CA GLU A 106 -10.14 21.28 7.42
C GLU A 106 -8.83 20.95 8.15
N LEU A 107 -8.52 19.65 8.26
CA LEU A 107 -7.42 19.09 9.06
C LEU A 107 -6.10 19.87 8.94
N VAL A 108 -5.68 20.26 7.74
CA VAL A 108 -4.42 21.00 7.53
C VAL A 108 -4.44 22.38 8.20
N ALA A 109 -5.54 23.12 8.07
CA ALA A 109 -5.68 24.44 8.69
C ALA A 109 -5.70 24.31 10.21
N SER A 110 -6.48 23.37 10.73
CA SER A 110 -6.62 23.13 12.17
C SER A 110 -5.32 22.66 12.81
N LEU A 111 -4.57 21.76 12.15
CA LEU A 111 -3.23 21.35 12.60
C LEU A 111 -2.27 22.55 12.70
N CYS A 112 -2.29 23.45 11.72
CA CYS A 112 -1.45 24.65 11.76
C CYS A 112 -1.88 25.66 12.83
N SER A 113 -3.18 25.83 13.05
CA SER A 113 -3.71 26.72 14.09
C SER A 113 -3.35 26.29 15.52
N LYS A 114 -3.11 24.99 15.71
CA LYS A 114 -2.79 24.37 17.01
C LYS A 114 -1.45 23.63 16.98
N GLN A 115 -0.51 24.07 16.13
CA GLN A 115 0.74 23.34 15.89
C GLN A 115 1.52 23.01 17.18
N ASP A 116 1.51 23.90 18.17
CA ASP A 116 2.20 23.72 19.45
C ASP A 116 1.57 22.63 20.33
N VAL A 117 0.29 22.32 20.12
CA VAL A 117 -0.42 21.22 20.80
C VAL A 117 -0.07 19.86 20.20
N PHE A 118 0.15 19.82 18.88
CA PHE A 118 0.33 18.56 18.16
C PHE A 118 1.80 18.17 18.01
N SER A 119 2.65 19.09 17.55
CA SER A 119 4.04 18.79 17.22
C SER A 119 4.80 20.05 16.81
N SER A 120 5.98 20.25 17.42
CA SER A 120 6.92 21.31 17.01
C SER A 120 7.39 21.16 15.56
N LYS A 121 7.36 19.95 14.99
CA LYS A 121 7.72 19.66 13.60
C LYS A 121 6.75 20.24 12.56
N LEU A 122 5.59 20.77 12.98
CA LEU A 122 4.58 21.35 12.06
C LEU A 122 4.91 22.78 11.65
N LYS A 123 5.59 23.55 12.49
CA LYS A 123 5.92 24.96 12.24
C LYS A 123 6.54 25.20 10.86
N PRO A 124 7.64 24.53 10.46
CA PRO A 124 8.22 24.74 9.13
C PRO A 124 7.30 24.30 8.00
N CYS A 125 6.37 23.36 8.22
CA CYS A 125 5.41 22.96 7.20
C CYS A 125 4.30 24.00 7.00
N CYS A 126 3.83 24.62 8.09
CA CYS A 126 2.70 25.55 8.07
C CYS A 126 3.02 26.89 7.38
N GLU A 127 4.30 27.19 7.22
CA GLU A 127 4.83 28.34 6.48
C GLU A 127 4.91 28.09 4.95
N LEU A 128 4.75 26.84 4.50
CA LEU A 128 4.85 26.48 3.08
C LEU A 128 3.59 26.83 2.27
N PRO A 129 3.69 26.92 0.93
CA PRO A 129 2.52 26.98 0.03
C PRO A 129 1.61 25.76 0.16
N ALA A 130 0.36 25.84 -0.33
CA ALA A 130 -0.68 24.84 -0.01
C ALA A 130 -0.31 23.36 -0.31
N VAL A 131 0.33 23.08 -1.45
CA VAL A 131 0.67 21.71 -1.88
C VAL A 131 1.86 21.18 -1.09
N GLU A 132 2.90 22.00 -0.98
CA GLU A 132 4.11 21.77 -0.19
C GLU A 132 3.75 21.57 1.28
N LYS A 133 2.88 22.42 1.83
CA LYS A 133 2.36 22.35 3.20
C LYS A 133 1.66 21.03 3.44
N THR A 134 0.70 20.67 2.58
CA THR A 134 -0.05 19.42 2.72
C THR A 134 0.89 18.22 2.65
N LYS A 135 1.79 18.19 1.67
CA LYS A 135 2.81 17.14 1.55
C LYS A 135 3.73 17.09 2.78
N CYS A 136 4.25 18.23 3.22
CA CYS A 136 5.14 18.34 4.37
C CYS A 136 4.44 17.82 5.62
N ILE A 137 3.21 18.25 5.90
CA ILE A 137 2.42 17.76 7.04
C ILE A 137 2.17 16.26 6.93
N MET A 138 1.93 15.70 5.75
CA MET A 138 1.74 14.24 5.60
C MET A 138 3.02 13.43 5.77
N GLU A 139 4.15 13.94 5.26
CA GLU A 139 5.45 13.26 5.22
C GLU A 139 6.34 13.59 6.42
N ALA A 140 5.98 14.59 7.23
CA ALA A 140 6.71 14.94 8.44
C ALA A 140 6.90 13.71 9.32
N GLU A 141 8.11 13.57 9.85
CA GLU A 141 8.46 12.49 10.77
C GLU A 141 7.53 12.50 11.98
N PHE A 142 7.31 11.32 12.54
CA PHE A 142 6.51 11.19 13.75
C PHE A 142 7.25 11.84 14.91
N ASP A 143 6.49 12.42 15.84
CA ASP A 143 7.06 12.90 17.10
C ASP A 143 7.55 11.73 17.96
N ASP A 144 8.49 12.03 18.85
CA ASP A 144 9.06 11.01 19.72
C ASP A 144 8.00 10.44 20.65
N LYS A 145 8.05 9.12 20.85
CA LYS A 145 7.19 8.42 21.79
C LYS A 145 7.30 9.09 23.18
N PRO A 146 6.18 9.37 23.86
CA PRO A 146 6.20 9.90 25.21
C PRO A 146 6.84 8.89 26.19
N ASP A 147 7.67 9.41 27.09
CA ASP A 147 8.23 8.63 28.20
C ASP A 147 7.18 8.36 29.28
N ASN A 148 7.41 7.34 30.11
CA ASN A 148 6.65 7.05 31.33
C ASN A 148 5.13 6.87 31.12
N LEU A 149 4.72 6.31 29.98
CA LEU A 149 3.31 6.00 29.73
C LEU A 149 2.83 4.84 30.63
N PRO A 150 1.60 4.91 31.18
CA PRO A 150 1.02 3.82 31.97
C PRO A 150 0.93 2.51 31.18
N SER A 151 0.97 1.39 31.91
CA SER A 151 0.88 0.05 31.36
C SER A 151 -0.49 -0.19 30.71
N LEU A 152 -0.49 -0.63 29.45
CA LEU A 152 -1.72 -1.06 28.78
C LEU A 152 -2.26 -2.35 29.39
N VAL A 153 -1.37 -3.23 29.86
CA VAL A 153 -1.77 -4.52 30.45
C VAL A 153 -2.53 -4.28 31.75
N GLU A 154 -2.08 -3.35 32.58
CA GLU A 154 -2.78 -3.01 33.83
C GLU A 154 -4.20 -2.51 33.54
N LYS A 155 -4.34 -1.55 32.60
CA LYS A 155 -5.64 -0.93 32.28
C LYS A 155 -6.59 -1.81 31.48
N TYR A 156 -6.09 -2.52 30.46
CA TYR A 156 -6.92 -3.23 29.48
C TYR A 156 -6.97 -4.74 29.70
N ILE A 157 -6.22 -5.30 30.66
CA ILE A 157 -6.18 -6.76 30.86
C ILE A 157 -6.26 -7.15 32.33
N GLN A 158 -5.60 -6.44 33.25
CA GLN A 158 -5.62 -6.82 34.67
C GLN A 158 -6.77 -6.16 35.43
N ASP A 159 -7.25 -5.01 34.97
CA ASP A 159 -8.42 -4.37 35.55
C ASP A 159 -9.66 -5.28 35.40
N LYS A 160 -10.35 -5.52 36.52
CA LYS A 160 -11.56 -6.35 36.58
C LYS A 160 -12.79 -5.63 36.03
N GLU A 161 -12.71 -4.30 35.92
CA GLU A 161 -13.79 -3.44 35.41
C GLU A 161 -13.69 -3.20 33.89
N VAL A 162 -12.81 -3.91 33.18
CA VAL A 162 -12.67 -3.81 31.71
C VAL A 162 -14.00 -4.01 31.01
N CYS A 163 -14.74 -5.08 31.34
CA CYS A 163 -16.03 -5.36 30.71
C CYS A 163 -17.07 -4.29 31.01
N LYS A 164 -17.13 -3.79 32.26
CA LYS A 164 -18.03 -2.69 32.63
C LYS A 164 -17.73 -1.43 31.84
N SER A 165 -16.45 -1.08 31.68
CA SER A 165 -16.03 0.09 30.90
C SER A 165 -16.34 -0.06 29.41
N TYR A 166 -16.09 -1.26 28.88
CA TYR A 166 -16.38 -1.63 27.48
C TYR A 166 -17.88 -1.60 27.16
N GLU A 167 -18.72 -2.18 28.02
CA GLU A 167 -20.17 -2.24 27.82
C GLU A 167 -20.85 -0.88 28.05
N ALA A 168 -20.33 -0.04 28.94
CA ALA A 168 -20.87 1.29 29.20
C ALA A 168 -20.76 2.22 27.98
N ASN A 169 -19.64 2.18 27.26
CA ASN A 169 -19.47 2.91 26.01
C ASN A 169 -18.43 2.24 25.11
N HIS A 170 -18.91 1.30 24.32
CA HIS A 170 -18.12 0.47 23.42
C HIS A 170 -17.17 1.26 22.50
N ASP A 171 -17.69 2.27 21.81
CA ASP A 171 -16.91 3.03 20.83
C ASP A 171 -15.90 3.97 21.49
N ALA A 172 -16.24 4.60 22.62
CA ALA A 172 -15.31 5.44 23.35
C ALA A 172 -14.16 4.62 23.94
N PHE A 173 -14.47 3.44 24.51
CA PHE A 173 -13.47 2.53 25.06
C PHE A 173 -12.49 2.06 23.98
N LEU A 174 -13.00 1.60 22.82
CA LEU A 174 -12.14 1.17 21.71
C LEU A 174 -11.36 2.33 21.09
N SER A 175 -11.93 3.54 21.04
CA SER A 175 -11.21 4.73 20.56
C SER A 175 -10.04 5.09 21.48
N GLU A 176 -10.24 5.00 22.80
CA GLU A 176 -9.16 5.20 23.76
C GLU A 176 -8.08 4.11 23.64
N PHE A 177 -8.50 2.84 23.49
CA PHE A 177 -7.57 1.74 23.24
C PHE A 177 -6.74 1.99 21.97
N VAL A 178 -7.37 2.39 20.87
CA VAL A 178 -6.69 2.76 19.61
C VAL A 178 -5.68 3.87 19.85
N TYR A 179 -6.07 4.95 20.54
CA TYR A 179 -5.18 6.06 20.84
C TYR A 179 -3.96 5.61 21.65
N GLU A 180 -4.19 4.91 22.78
CA GLU A 180 -3.14 4.48 23.69
C GLU A 180 -2.21 3.44 23.04
N TYR A 181 -2.75 2.50 22.27
CA TYR A 181 -1.94 1.52 21.55
C TYR A 181 -1.10 2.19 20.45
N SER A 182 -1.74 3.02 19.62
CA SER A 182 -1.10 3.68 18.48
C SER A 182 0.05 4.60 18.89
N ARG A 183 -0.14 5.45 19.91
CA ARG A 183 0.89 6.39 20.37
C ARG A 183 2.13 5.71 20.97
N ARG A 184 2.02 4.43 21.34
CA ARG A 184 3.12 3.60 21.86
C ARG A 184 3.87 2.82 20.77
N HIS A 185 3.26 2.68 19.59
CA HIS A 185 3.71 1.80 18.51
C HIS A 185 3.77 2.53 17.15
N PRO A 186 4.65 3.54 17.00
CA PRO A 186 4.87 4.23 15.72
C PRO A 186 5.41 3.31 14.61
N GLU A 187 6.02 2.19 14.98
CA GLU A 187 6.57 1.17 14.08
C GLU A 187 5.49 0.33 13.38
N PHE A 188 4.32 0.18 14.00
CA PHE A 188 3.23 -0.63 13.46
C PHE A 188 2.49 0.10 12.34
N SER A 189 1.98 -0.68 11.39
CA SER A 189 1.09 -0.15 10.36
C SER A 189 -0.29 0.22 10.94
N THR A 190 -1.00 1.11 10.27
CA THR A 190 -2.38 1.43 10.63
C THR A 190 -3.27 0.19 10.61
N GLN A 191 -3.08 -0.67 9.61
CA GLN A 191 -3.85 -1.90 9.43
C GLN A 191 -3.58 -2.91 10.55
N LEU A 192 -2.33 -3.05 11.01
CA LEU A 192 -1.99 -3.94 12.13
C LEU A 192 -2.63 -3.47 13.42
N VAL A 193 -2.52 -2.18 13.76
CA VAL A 193 -3.20 -1.65 14.96
C VAL A 193 -4.70 -1.88 14.89
N MET A 194 -5.33 -1.64 13.72
CA MET A 194 -6.75 -1.93 13.53
C MET A 194 -7.09 -3.42 13.63
N ARG A 195 -6.21 -4.34 13.19
CA ARG A 195 -6.38 -5.79 13.41
C ARG A 195 -6.32 -6.13 14.90
N ILE A 196 -5.35 -5.57 15.62
CA ILE A 196 -5.19 -5.78 17.06
C ILE A 196 -6.43 -5.27 17.80
N THR A 197 -6.90 -4.06 17.49
CA THR A 197 -8.14 -3.53 18.07
C THR A 197 -9.34 -4.42 17.76
N LYS A 198 -9.48 -4.90 16.52
CA LYS A 198 -10.61 -5.77 16.16
C LYS A 198 -10.54 -7.13 16.85
N GLY A 199 -9.35 -7.70 16.98
CA GLY A 199 -9.12 -8.93 17.72
C GLY A 199 -9.46 -8.76 19.20
N TYR A 200 -9.11 -7.62 19.79
CA TYR A 200 -9.42 -7.29 21.18
C TYR A 200 -10.92 -7.06 21.39
N GLU A 201 -11.58 -6.30 20.52
CA GLU A 201 -13.05 -6.14 20.49
C GLU A 201 -13.74 -7.51 20.44
N THR A 202 -13.32 -8.38 19.52
CA THR A 202 -13.89 -9.74 19.36
C THR A 202 -13.67 -10.61 20.61
N LEU A 203 -12.51 -10.48 21.26
CA LEU A 203 -12.21 -11.17 22.51
C LEU A 203 -13.12 -10.69 23.64
N LEU A 204 -13.30 -9.38 23.81
CA LEU A 204 -14.18 -8.82 24.84
C LEU A 204 -15.65 -9.15 24.58
N ASP A 205 -16.12 -9.06 23.32
CA ASP A 205 -17.47 -9.46 22.89
C ASP A 205 -17.83 -10.89 23.31
N LYS A 206 -16.83 -11.77 23.37
CA LYS A 206 -16.95 -13.15 23.84
C LYS A 206 -16.80 -13.24 25.36
N CYS A 207 -15.73 -12.69 25.91
CA CYS A 207 -15.32 -12.91 27.30
C CYS A 207 -16.21 -12.20 28.33
N CYS A 208 -16.72 -11.01 28.01
CA CYS A 208 -17.59 -10.27 28.92
C CYS A 208 -18.95 -10.95 29.17
N LYS A 209 -19.29 -11.97 28.37
CA LYS A 209 -20.49 -12.80 28.52
C LYS A 209 -20.25 -14.12 29.27
N THR A 210 -19.03 -14.35 29.77
CA THR A 210 -18.65 -15.56 30.50
C THR A 210 -18.76 -15.36 32.01
N ASP A 211 -18.81 -16.45 32.79
CA ASP A 211 -18.86 -16.38 34.26
C ASP A 211 -17.60 -15.77 34.87
N ASN A 212 -16.44 -15.90 34.20
CA ASN A 212 -15.15 -15.37 34.64
C ASN A 212 -14.48 -14.53 33.52
N PRO A 213 -14.96 -13.30 33.23
CA PRO A 213 -14.47 -12.51 32.12
C PRO A 213 -12.96 -12.25 32.16
N ALA A 214 -12.43 -11.87 33.33
CA ALA A 214 -11.02 -11.52 33.50
C ALA A 214 -10.06 -12.69 33.24
N GLU A 215 -10.49 -13.91 33.55
CA GLU A 215 -9.73 -15.11 33.19
C GLU A 215 -9.78 -15.35 31.68
N CYS A 216 -10.95 -15.16 31.06
CA CYS A 216 -11.14 -15.34 29.63
C CYS A 216 -10.32 -14.37 28.77
N TYR A 217 -10.32 -13.06 29.07
CA TYR A 217 -9.53 -12.08 28.31
C TYR A 217 -8.08 -11.96 28.80
N GLY A 218 -7.68 -12.71 29.82
CA GLY A 218 -6.31 -12.68 30.37
C GLY A 218 -5.22 -13.08 29.38
N ASN A 219 -5.55 -13.86 28.35
CA ASN A 219 -4.63 -14.26 27.28
C ASN A 219 -4.59 -13.27 26.09
N ALA A 220 -5.23 -12.09 26.22
CA ALA A 220 -5.32 -11.11 25.12
C ALA A 220 -3.95 -10.78 24.51
N VAL A 221 -2.91 -10.59 25.33
CA VAL A 221 -1.55 -10.30 24.82
C VAL A 221 -1.05 -11.39 23.87
N GLU A 222 -1.21 -12.65 24.25
CA GLU A 222 -0.75 -13.78 23.45
C GLU A 222 -1.51 -13.89 22.12
N GLU A 223 -2.83 -13.78 22.16
CA GLU A 223 -3.68 -13.83 20.97
C GLU A 223 -3.39 -12.67 20.01
N LEU A 224 -3.26 -11.45 20.54
CA LEU A 224 -3.00 -10.25 19.73
C LEU A 224 -1.58 -10.23 19.16
N ASN A 225 -0.60 -10.81 19.87
CA ASN A 225 0.77 -10.95 19.38
C ASN A 225 0.87 -11.83 18.12
N LYS A 226 -0.09 -12.73 17.88
CA LYS A 226 -0.12 -13.52 16.64
C LYS A 226 -0.24 -12.63 15.40
N HIS A 227 -0.99 -11.54 15.47
CA HIS A 227 -1.11 -10.57 14.37
C HIS A 227 0.19 -9.80 14.13
N ILE A 228 0.92 -9.47 15.19
CA ILE A 228 2.23 -8.81 15.11
C ILE A 228 3.22 -9.73 14.41
N LYS A 229 3.37 -10.95 14.93
CA LYS A 229 4.31 -11.95 14.40
C LYS A 229 4.07 -12.27 12.93
N GLU A 230 2.80 -12.50 12.54
CA GLU A 230 2.46 -12.73 11.13
C GLU A 230 2.89 -11.56 10.23
N THR A 231 2.67 -10.32 10.70
CA THR A 231 3.02 -9.13 9.91
C THR A 231 4.54 -8.95 9.82
N GLU A 232 5.26 -9.18 10.92
CA GLU A 232 6.72 -9.15 10.98
C GLU A 232 7.34 -10.20 10.04
N ASP A 233 6.89 -11.45 10.13
CA ASP A 233 7.37 -12.56 9.31
C ASP A 233 7.18 -12.26 7.82
N VAL A 234 5.99 -11.78 7.42
CA VAL A 234 5.71 -11.42 6.03
C VAL A 234 6.63 -10.30 5.54
N VAL A 235 6.79 -9.23 6.31
CA VAL A 235 7.64 -8.09 5.89
C VAL A 235 9.10 -8.50 5.84
N LYS A 236 9.58 -9.23 6.84
CA LYS A 236 10.95 -9.72 6.93
C LYS A 236 11.30 -10.62 5.76
N THR A 237 10.54 -11.70 5.55
CA THR A 237 10.78 -12.65 4.46
C THR A 237 10.77 -11.99 3.09
N ASN A 238 9.81 -11.09 2.82
CA ASN A 238 9.77 -10.44 1.50
C ASN A 238 10.93 -9.44 1.31
N CYS A 239 11.37 -8.74 2.36
CA CYS A 239 12.55 -7.88 2.24
C CYS A 239 13.86 -8.67 2.15
N GLU A 240 13.99 -9.82 2.82
CA GLU A 240 15.11 -10.73 2.65
C GLU A 240 15.18 -11.25 1.21
N LEU A 241 14.05 -11.69 0.63
CA LEU A 241 13.98 -12.10 -0.77
C LEU A 241 14.35 -10.97 -1.73
N PHE A 242 13.87 -9.75 -1.47
CA PHE A 242 14.20 -8.57 -2.27
C PHE A 242 15.71 -8.26 -2.24
N HIS A 243 16.33 -8.29 -1.06
CA HIS A 243 17.76 -8.00 -0.90
C HIS A 243 18.65 -9.13 -1.44
N ALA A 244 18.25 -10.39 -1.28
CA ALA A 244 19.04 -11.54 -1.71
C ALA A 244 19.06 -11.73 -3.24
N HIS A 245 17.95 -11.42 -3.92
CA HIS A 245 17.79 -11.71 -5.35
C HIS A 245 17.67 -10.47 -6.24
N GLY A 246 17.44 -9.29 -5.66
CA GLY A 246 17.28 -8.04 -6.40
C GLY A 246 15.90 -7.85 -7.02
N GLU A 247 15.70 -6.68 -7.63
CA GLU A 247 14.39 -6.18 -8.07
C GLU A 247 13.73 -7.08 -9.14
N ALA A 248 14.51 -7.55 -10.12
CA ALA A 248 14.01 -8.33 -11.24
C ALA A 248 13.53 -9.73 -10.82
N ASP A 249 14.30 -10.44 -10.00
CA ASP A 249 13.92 -11.78 -9.54
C ASP A 249 12.83 -11.72 -8.46
N PHE A 250 12.80 -10.66 -7.65
CA PHE A 250 11.67 -10.40 -6.76
C PHE A 250 10.36 -10.19 -7.53
N LEU A 251 10.39 -9.46 -8.65
CA LEU A 251 9.25 -9.33 -9.55
C LEU A 251 8.80 -10.68 -10.10
N LYS A 252 9.73 -11.52 -10.59
CA LYS A 252 9.39 -12.88 -11.05
C LYS A 252 8.71 -13.68 -9.96
N GLY A 253 9.24 -13.67 -8.73
CA GLY A 253 8.64 -14.35 -7.58
C GLY A 253 7.21 -13.88 -7.28
N ILE A 254 6.95 -12.56 -7.34
CA ILE A 254 5.60 -12.00 -7.20
C ILE A 254 4.69 -12.51 -8.32
N LEU A 255 5.14 -12.47 -9.58
CA LEU A 255 4.36 -12.94 -10.72
C LEU A 255 4.01 -14.41 -10.58
N VAL A 256 4.96 -15.26 -10.18
CA VAL A 256 4.69 -16.68 -9.92
C VAL A 256 3.60 -16.83 -8.86
N ARG A 257 3.79 -16.18 -7.71
CA ARG A 257 2.89 -16.30 -6.56
C ARG A 257 1.47 -15.83 -6.88
N TYR A 258 1.33 -14.67 -7.53
CA TYR A 258 0.03 -14.08 -7.82
C TYR A 258 -0.64 -14.67 -9.05
N THR A 259 0.11 -15.15 -10.05
CA THR A 259 -0.49 -15.90 -11.17
C THR A 259 -1.14 -17.19 -10.66
N LYS A 260 -0.52 -17.88 -9.71
CA LYS A 260 -1.10 -19.07 -9.07
C LYS A 260 -2.39 -18.77 -8.29
N LYS A 261 -2.42 -17.64 -7.59
CA LYS A 261 -3.56 -17.20 -6.76
C LYS A 261 -4.75 -16.67 -7.59
N MET A 262 -4.46 -16.04 -8.72
CA MET A 262 -5.46 -15.37 -9.56
C MET A 262 -5.16 -15.54 -11.06
N PRO A 263 -5.17 -16.78 -11.57
CA PRO A 263 -4.80 -17.09 -12.97
C PRO A 263 -5.78 -16.53 -14.02
N GLN A 264 -6.96 -16.06 -13.60
CA GLN A 264 -7.95 -15.40 -14.47
C GLN A 264 -7.54 -13.97 -14.88
N VAL A 265 -6.65 -13.33 -14.13
CA VAL A 265 -6.21 -11.95 -14.40
C VAL A 265 -5.33 -11.91 -15.65
N SER A 266 -5.48 -10.89 -16.51
CA SER A 266 -4.64 -10.76 -17.73
C SER A 266 -3.15 -10.64 -17.38
N SER A 267 -2.28 -11.04 -18.31
CA SER A 267 -0.83 -11.05 -18.08
C SER A 267 -0.27 -9.63 -17.94
N GLU A 268 -0.86 -8.66 -18.66
CA GLU A 268 -0.57 -7.23 -18.53
C GLU A 268 -0.93 -6.71 -17.14
N THR A 269 -2.11 -7.09 -16.63
CA THR A 269 -2.59 -6.65 -15.32
C THR A 269 -1.77 -7.29 -14.19
N LEU A 270 -1.43 -8.57 -14.30
CA LEU A 270 -0.52 -9.25 -13.36
C LEU A 270 0.86 -8.58 -13.35
N LEU A 271 1.39 -8.21 -14.51
CA LEU A 271 2.65 -7.50 -14.62
C LEU A 271 2.59 -6.09 -14.01
N GLU A 272 1.50 -5.35 -14.24
CA GLU A 272 1.26 -4.04 -13.63
C GLU A 272 1.24 -4.15 -12.11
N ILE A 273 0.48 -5.11 -11.56
CA ILE A 273 0.38 -5.35 -10.12
C ILE A 273 1.74 -5.78 -9.56
N GLY A 274 2.43 -6.70 -10.24
CA GLY A 274 3.76 -7.18 -9.88
C GLY A 274 4.76 -6.03 -9.77
N LYS A 275 4.85 -5.19 -10.81
CA LYS A 275 5.71 -3.99 -10.82
C LYS A 275 5.37 -3.04 -9.66
N LYS A 276 4.08 -2.81 -9.38
CA LYS A 276 3.64 -1.99 -8.23
C LYS A 276 4.08 -2.59 -6.90
N MET A 277 3.94 -3.90 -6.70
CA MET A 277 4.38 -4.58 -5.48
C MET A 277 5.91 -4.59 -5.33
N THR A 278 6.65 -4.80 -6.41
CA THR A 278 8.12 -4.70 -6.44
C THR A 278 8.59 -3.28 -6.07
N ALA A 279 7.88 -2.25 -6.55
CA ALA A 279 8.16 -0.87 -6.16
C ALA A 279 7.94 -0.61 -4.66
N VAL A 280 7.04 -1.36 -3.99
CA VAL A 280 6.93 -1.34 -2.52
C VAL A 280 8.21 -1.90 -1.89
N GLY A 281 8.72 -3.04 -2.38
CA GLY A 281 9.99 -3.61 -1.93
C GLY A 281 11.15 -2.60 -2.02
N LYS A 282 11.33 -2.00 -3.21
CA LYS A 282 12.34 -0.96 -3.45
C LYS A 282 12.22 0.23 -2.50
N LYS A 283 10.98 0.66 -2.22
CA LYS A 283 10.70 1.81 -1.38
C LYS A 283 10.87 1.52 0.11
N CYS A 284 10.40 0.37 0.57
CA CYS A 284 10.23 0.08 2.00
C CYS A 284 11.36 -0.77 2.57
N CYS A 285 11.93 -1.71 1.83
CA CYS A 285 12.95 -2.63 2.35
C CYS A 285 14.31 -1.96 2.63
N ASN A 286 14.55 -0.80 2.02
CA ASN A 286 15.73 0.03 2.27
C ASN A 286 15.57 0.98 3.48
N LEU A 287 14.39 1.03 4.10
CA LEU A 287 14.17 1.81 5.31
C LEU A 287 14.74 1.08 6.55
N PRO A 288 15.00 1.80 7.65
CA PRO A 288 15.24 1.20 8.96
C PRO A 288 14.14 0.18 9.30
N GLU A 289 14.51 -0.91 9.98
CA GLU A 289 13.62 -2.07 10.22
C GLU A 289 12.25 -1.67 10.80
N HIS A 290 12.24 -0.81 11.82
CA HIS A 290 11.02 -0.30 12.46
C HIS A 290 10.10 0.53 11.55
N LYS A 291 10.55 0.97 10.36
CA LYS A 291 9.73 1.69 9.36
C LYS A 291 9.23 0.79 8.23
N ARG A 292 9.78 -0.42 8.09
CA ARG A 292 9.48 -1.31 6.95
C ARG A 292 8.04 -1.79 6.96
N MET A 293 7.52 -2.16 8.14
CA MET A 293 6.17 -2.67 8.31
C MET A 293 5.12 -1.62 7.92
N SER A 294 5.15 -0.46 8.57
CA SER A 294 4.20 0.62 8.32
C SER A 294 4.26 1.13 6.88
N CYS A 295 5.46 1.20 6.28
CA CYS A 295 5.62 1.52 4.87
C CYS A 295 4.98 0.47 3.96
N SER A 296 5.35 -0.80 4.13
CA SER A 296 4.95 -1.87 3.21
C SER A 296 3.44 -2.09 3.23
N GLU A 297 2.85 -2.19 4.41
CA GLU A 297 1.42 -2.49 4.53
C GLU A 297 0.54 -1.32 4.06
N HIS A 298 0.99 -0.08 4.22
CA HIS A 298 0.29 1.09 3.67
C HIS A 298 0.18 1.02 2.14
N TYR A 299 1.31 0.82 1.43
CA TYR A 299 1.28 0.76 -0.04
C TYR A 299 0.62 -0.51 -0.57
N LEU A 300 0.81 -1.65 0.11
CA LEU A 300 0.09 -2.89 -0.24
C LEU A 300 -1.42 -2.72 -0.09
N SER A 301 -1.89 -2.01 0.94
CA SER A 301 -3.33 -1.73 1.10
C SER A 301 -3.92 -0.93 -0.07
N ILE A 302 -3.14 -0.03 -0.68
CA ILE A 302 -3.56 0.73 -1.86
C ILE A 302 -3.63 -0.19 -3.09
N ILE A 303 -2.62 -1.04 -3.28
CA ILE A 303 -2.58 -2.01 -4.40
C ILE A 303 -3.74 -3.00 -4.30
N ILE A 304 -4.01 -3.53 -3.10
CA ILE A 304 -5.14 -4.44 -2.84
C ILE A 304 -6.47 -3.74 -3.14
N GLU A 305 -6.60 -2.47 -2.77
CA GLU A 305 -7.80 -1.69 -3.04
C GLU A 305 -8.05 -1.50 -4.54
N ASP A 306 -7.01 -1.22 -5.34
CA ASP A 306 -7.12 -1.15 -6.80
C ASP A 306 -7.54 -2.49 -7.43
N MET A 307 -7.00 -3.60 -6.93
CA MET A 307 -7.41 -4.94 -7.36
C MET A 307 -8.87 -5.22 -6.98
N CYS A 308 -9.31 -4.84 -5.78
CA CYS A 308 -10.69 -5.01 -5.36
C CYS A 308 -11.68 -4.18 -6.16
N LYS A 309 -11.28 -3.01 -6.67
CA LYS A 309 -12.11 -2.27 -7.64
C LYS A 309 -12.26 -3.02 -8.96
N ARG A 310 -11.18 -3.60 -9.47
CA ARG A 310 -11.25 -4.42 -10.69
C ARG A 310 -12.14 -5.64 -10.48
N GLN A 311 -12.08 -6.28 -9.31
CA GLN A 311 -12.96 -7.40 -8.95
C GLN A 311 -14.46 -7.05 -9.04
N GLN A 312 -14.85 -5.80 -8.73
CA GLN A 312 -16.25 -5.37 -8.79
C GLN A 312 -16.77 -5.27 -10.24
N THR A 313 -15.91 -4.91 -11.19
CA THR A 313 -16.30 -4.76 -12.60
C THR A 313 -16.04 -6.02 -13.43
N THR A 314 -15.01 -6.77 -13.08
CA THR A 314 -14.56 -7.99 -13.77
C THR A 314 -14.19 -9.03 -12.73
N PRO A 315 -15.15 -9.91 -12.35
CA PRO A 315 -14.91 -10.93 -11.34
C PRO A 315 -13.72 -11.83 -11.70
N ILE A 316 -12.77 -11.97 -10.77
CA ILE A 316 -11.54 -12.76 -10.93
C ILE A 316 -11.78 -14.19 -10.44
N ASN A 317 -11.96 -14.38 -9.13
CA ASN A 317 -12.33 -15.67 -8.53
C ASN A 317 -12.95 -15.46 -7.13
N GLU A 318 -13.43 -16.55 -6.53
CA GLU A 318 -14.08 -16.52 -5.21
C GLU A 318 -13.13 -16.12 -4.07
N GLN A 319 -11.86 -16.54 -4.11
CA GLN A 319 -10.87 -16.18 -3.08
C GLN A 319 -10.62 -14.66 -3.07
N VAL A 320 -10.45 -14.06 -4.25
CA VAL A 320 -10.31 -12.60 -4.39
C VAL A 320 -11.58 -11.89 -3.93
N SER A 321 -12.76 -12.40 -4.31
CA SER A 321 -14.03 -11.83 -3.84
C SER A 321 -14.15 -11.86 -2.32
N GLN A 322 -13.78 -12.97 -1.68
CA GLN A 322 -13.79 -13.12 -0.24
C GLN A 322 -12.82 -12.11 0.41
N CYS A 323 -11.57 -12.07 -0.03
CA CYS A 323 -10.58 -11.13 0.51
C CYS A 323 -10.92 -9.67 0.26
N CYS A 324 -11.65 -9.35 -0.81
CA CYS A 324 -12.13 -8.00 -1.06
C CYS A 324 -13.33 -7.60 -0.21
N ASN A 325 -14.11 -8.56 0.29
CA ASN A 325 -15.25 -8.32 1.18
C ASN A 325 -14.89 -8.47 2.66
N GLU A 326 -13.67 -8.90 2.94
CA GLU A 326 -13.12 -9.00 4.29
C GLU A 326 -12.98 -7.62 4.95
N LEU A 327 -12.89 -7.59 6.29
CA LEU A 327 -12.65 -6.37 7.05
C LEU A 327 -11.40 -5.63 6.54
N TYR A 328 -11.45 -4.29 6.52
CA TYR A 328 -10.39 -3.44 5.98
C TYR A 328 -8.98 -3.84 6.42
N SER A 329 -8.82 -4.11 7.72
CA SER A 329 -7.54 -4.47 8.35
C SER A 329 -7.07 -5.90 8.05
N TYR A 330 -7.96 -6.81 7.63
CA TYR A 330 -7.69 -8.23 7.37
C TYR A 330 -7.44 -8.56 5.90
N ARG A 331 -7.65 -7.60 4.98
CA ARG A 331 -7.45 -7.85 3.55
C ARG A 331 -6.05 -8.31 3.19
N ARG A 332 -5.01 -7.61 3.68
CA ARG A 332 -3.61 -7.97 3.37
C ARG A 332 -3.28 -9.41 3.81
N PRO A 333 -3.55 -9.82 5.08
CA PRO A 333 -3.43 -11.21 5.49
C PRO A 333 -4.24 -12.19 4.61
N CYS A 334 -5.48 -11.84 4.25
CA CYS A 334 -6.31 -12.70 3.39
C CYS A 334 -5.64 -12.94 2.03
N PHE A 335 -5.18 -11.89 1.35
CA PHE A 335 -4.47 -12.00 0.07
C PHE A 335 -3.16 -12.81 0.21
N THR A 336 -2.44 -12.64 1.32
CA THR A 336 -1.25 -13.45 1.64
C THR A 336 -1.61 -14.94 1.77
N ALA A 337 -2.72 -15.27 2.44
CA ALA A 337 -3.16 -16.63 2.73
C ALA A 337 -3.79 -17.38 1.54
N MET A 338 -4.19 -16.69 0.46
CA MET A 338 -4.80 -17.35 -0.70
C MET A 338 -3.94 -18.51 -1.25
N GLY A 339 -4.58 -19.60 -1.62
CA GLY A 339 -3.92 -20.74 -2.24
C GLY A 339 -3.85 -20.62 -3.77
N VAL A 340 -3.40 -21.69 -4.42
CA VAL A 340 -3.63 -21.87 -5.86
C VAL A 340 -5.14 -21.96 -6.09
N ASP A 341 -5.65 -21.30 -7.12
CA ASP A 341 -7.06 -21.44 -7.49
C ASP A 341 -7.34 -22.81 -8.11
N THR A 342 -7.92 -23.72 -7.32
CA THR A 342 -8.24 -25.09 -7.74
C THR A 342 -9.42 -25.17 -8.69
N LYS A 343 -10.25 -24.11 -8.80
CA LYS A 343 -11.38 -24.03 -9.73
C LYS A 343 -10.98 -23.50 -11.10
N TYR A 344 -9.76 -23.01 -11.26
CA TYR A 344 -9.27 -22.51 -12.53
C TYR A 344 -9.06 -23.64 -13.53
N VAL A 345 -9.64 -23.48 -14.72
CA VAL A 345 -9.44 -24.37 -15.87
C VAL A 345 -8.58 -23.63 -16.88
N PRO A 346 -7.34 -24.08 -17.15
CA PRO A 346 -6.49 -23.45 -18.16
C PRO A 346 -7.16 -23.46 -19.54
N PRO A 347 -7.12 -22.34 -20.29
CA PRO A 347 -7.62 -22.31 -21.67
C PRO A 347 -6.81 -23.29 -22.52
N ALA A 348 -7.35 -23.73 -23.67
CA ALA A 348 -6.65 -24.58 -24.63
C ALA A 348 -5.26 -24.00 -24.97
N PHE A 349 -4.32 -24.88 -25.33
CA PHE A 349 -2.99 -24.41 -25.74
C PHE A 349 -3.13 -23.57 -27.00
N ASP A 350 -2.69 -22.33 -26.92
CA ASP A 350 -2.58 -21.42 -28.04
C ASP A 350 -1.08 -21.15 -28.28
N PRO A 351 -0.50 -21.66 -29.38
CA PRO A 351 0.89 -21.40 -29.72
C PRO A 351 1.22 -19.90 -29.75
N MET A 352 0.24 -19.05 -30.08
CA MET A 352 0.43 -17.61 -30.14
C MET A 352 0.72 -16.96 -28.77
N MET A 353 0.38 -17.64 -27.66
CA MET A 353 0.69 -17.16 -26.30
C MET A 353 2.18 -17.27 -25.93
N PHE A 354 2.96 -18.01 -26.72
CA PHE A 354 4.38 -18.27 -26.49
C PHE A 354 5.26 -17.82 -27.67
N ASN A 355 4.73 -17.01 -28.60
CA ASN A 355 5.37 -16.56 -29.84
C ASN A 355 6.92 -16.45 -29.74
N PHE A 356 7.59 -17.47 -30.29
CA PHE A 356 9.04 -17.53 -30.44
C PHE A 356 9.41 -16.99 -31.81
N ASP A 357 9.45 -15.66 -31.94
CA ASP A 357 9.82 -14.97 -33.18
C ASP A 357 11.16 -14.22 -33.02
N GLU A 358 11.64 -13.62 -34.13
CA GLU A 358 12.90 -12.87 -34.14
C GLU A 358 12.95 -11.70 -33.14
N LYS A 359 11.80 -11.22 -32.63
CA LYS A 359 11.75 -10.12 -31.65
C LYS A 359 12.34 -10.51 -30.32
N LEU A 360 12.43 -11.81 -30.01
CA LEU A 360 13.21 -12.29 -28.86
C LEU A 360 14.68 -11.88 -28.94
N CYS A 361 15.19 -11.62 -30.14
CA CYS A 361 16.56 -11.21 -30.40
C CYS A 361 16.68 -9.70 -30.69
N THR A 362 15.73 -9.15 -31.47
CA THR A 362 15.85 -7.81 -32.06
C THR A 362 15.16 -6.71 -31.26
N ALA A 363 14.19 -7.03 -30.40
CA ALA A 363 13.43 -6.01 -29.67
C ALA A 363 14.30 -5.27 -28.63
N PRO A 364 13.93 -4.03 -28.27
CA PRO A 364 14.59 -3.29 -27.20
C PRO A 364 14.66 -4.12 -25.91
N PRO A 365 15.74 -4.03 -25.10
CA PRO A 365 15.89 -4.85 -23.89
C PRO A 365 14.69 -4.86 -22.94
N ALA A 366 14.05 -3.69 -22.74
CA ALA A 366 12.87 -3.56 -21.88
C ALA A 366 11.64 -4.29 -22.45
N GLU A 367 11.47 -4.30 -23.77
CA GLU A 367 10.38 -5.01 -24.43
C GLU A 367 10.60 -6.52 -24.36
N ARG A 368 11.86 -6.97 -24.54
CA ARG A 368 12.23 -8.39 -24.36
C ARG A 368 11.98 -8.88 -22.95
N GLU A 369 12.41 -8.13 -21.94
CA GLU A 369 12.18 -8.48 -20.53
C GLU A 369 10.68 -8.56 -20.22
N GLU A 370 9.89 -7.58 -20.67
CA GLU A 370 8.44 -7.61 -20.49
C GLU A 370 7.79 -8.82 -21.17
N GLY A 371 8.19 -9.15 -22.41
CA GLY A 371 7.73 -10.33 -23.12
C GLY A 371 8.02 -11.63 -22.37
N GLN A 372 9.24 -11.78 -21.84
CA GLN A 372 9.64 -12.95 -21.04
C GLN A 372 8.81 -13.11 -19.77
N LEU A 373 8.53 -12.00 -19.07
CA LEU A 373 7.68 -12.03 -17.87
C LEU A 373 6.23 -12.40 -18.20
N LYS A 374 5.68 -11.91 -19.33
CA LYS A 374 4.33 -12.30 -19.79
C LYS A 374 4.28 -13.78 -20.18
N MET A 375 5.34 -14.29 -20.82
CA MET A 375 5.45 -15.71 -21.16
C MET A 375 5.52 -16.59 -19.90
N LEU A 376 6.27 -16.18 -18.87
CA LEU A 376 6.27 -16.84 -17.56
C LEU A 376 4.88 -16.89 -16.94
N VAL A 377 4.13 -15.79 -16.99
CA VAL A 377 2.74 -15.74 -16.52
C VAL A 377 1.85 -16.71 -17.32
N ASN A 378 1.95 -16.72 -18.65
CA ASN A 378 1.17 -17.61 -19.51
C ASN A 378 1.50 -19.09 -19.25
N LEU A 379 2.77 -19.42 -19.03
CA LEU A 379 3.21 -20.76 -18.65
C LEU A 379 2.56 -21.23 -17.34
N ILE A 380 2.58 -20.38 -16.32
CA ILE A 380 1.99 -20.71 -15.01
C ILE A 380 0.46 -20.79 -15.10
N LYS A 381 -0.19 -19.94 -15.88
CA LYS A 381 -1.63 -20.09 -16.17
C LYS A 381 -1.91 -21.44 -16.81
N ARG A 382 -1.09 -21.90 -17.75
CA ARG A 382 -1.27 -23.22 -18.38
C ARG A 382 -1.08 -24.37 -17.40
N LYS A 383 -0.18 -24.22 -16.42
CA LYS A 383 0.14 -25.23 -15.40
C LYS A 383 0.27 -24.59 -14.00
N PRO A 384 -0.84 -24.25 -13.31
CA PRO A 384 -0.79 -23.51 -12.05
C PRO A 384 -0.09 -24.26 -10.90
N GLN A 385 0.00 -25.58 -11.01
CA GLN A 385 0.65 -26.46 -10.02
C GLN A 385 2.15 -26.60 -10.22
N MET A 386 2.76 -25.89 -11.17
CA MET A 386 4.21 -25.96 -11.39
C MET A 386 5.01 -25.63 -10.14
N THR A 387 6.01 -26.44 -9.82
CA THR A 387 6.93 -26.17 -8.71
C THR A 387 7.94 -25.08 -9.07
N GLU A 388 8.61 -24.51 -8.07
CA GLU A 388 9.66 -23.50 -8.31
C GLU A 388 10.83 -24.10 -9.11
N GLU A 389 11.17 -25.37 -8.86
CA GLU A 389 12.20 -26.10 -9.60
C GLU A 389 11.81 -26.26 -11.07
N GLN A 390 10.56 -26.65 -11.37
CA GLN A 390 10.08 -26.77 -12.74
C GLN A 390 10.13 -25.42 -13.47
N ILE A 391 9.71 -24.34 -12.81
CA ILE A 391 9.77 -22.98 -13.37
C ILE A 391 11.22 -22.59 -13.66
N LYS A 392 12.14 -22.86 -12.72
CA LYS A 392 13.57 -22.56 -12.89
C LYS A 392 14.20 -23.37 -14.03
N THR A 393 13.89 -24.66 -14.13
CA THR A 393 14.37 -25.53 -15.21
C THR A 393 13.89 -25.02 -16.57
N ILE A 394 12.60 -24.77 -16.73
CA ILE A 394 12.05 -24.27 -18.00
C ILE A 394 12.60 -22.88 -18.34
N GLY A 395 12.72 -21.99 -17.35
CA GLY A 395 13.34 -20.68 -17.54
C GLY A 395 14.80 -20.78 -18.01
N GLY A 396 15.58 -21.70 -17.43
CA GLY A 396 16.96 -21.96 -17.85
C GLY A 396 17.05 -22.50 -19.28
N SER A 397 16.21 -23.48 -19.64
CA SER A 397 16.13 -24.01 -21.01
C SER A 397 15.74 -22.95 -22.02
N PHE A 398 14.75 -22.10 -21.70
CA PHE A 398 14.33 -21.00 -22.56
C PHE A 398 15.46 -19.98 -22.77
N THR A 399 16.17 -19.57 -21.71
CA THR A 399 17.31 -18.65 -21.84
C THR A 399 18.40 -19.25 -22.73
N ALA A 400 18.73 -20.54 -22.56
CA ALA A 400 19.72 -21.23 -23.38
C ALA A 400 19.31 -21.30 -24.85
N MET A 401 18.04 -21.58 -25.14
CA MET A 401 17.47 -21.59 -26.49
C MET A 401 17.60 -20.20 -27.14
N VAL A 402 17.19 -19.14 -26.45
CA VAL A 402 17.29 -17.75 -26.97
C VAL A 402 18.75 -17.38 -27.23
N GLU A 403 19.66 -17.68 -26.30
CA GLU A 403 21.09 -17.41 -26.48
C GLU A 403 21.73 -18.17 -27.64
N LYS A 404 21.25 -19.40 -27.92
CA LYS A 404 21.69 -20.22 -29.04
C LYS A 404 21.16 -19.66 -30.36
N CYS A 405 19.86 -19.42 -30.47
CA CYS A 405 19.20 -19.05 -31.71
C CYS A 405 19.44 -17.60 -32.13
N CYS A 406 19.58 -16.66 -31.19
CA CYS A 406 19.89 -15.27 -31.52
C CYS A 406 21.30 -15.06 -32.10
N LYS A 407 22.14 -16.10 -32.15
CA LYS A 407 23.47 -16.08 -32.78
C LYS A 407 23.48 -16.72 -34.18
N GLN A 408 22.36 -17.31 -34.62
CA GLN A 408 22.24 -17.96 -35.93
C GLN A 408 21.85 -16.95 -37.01
N ALA A 409 22.19 -17.27 -38.27
CA ALA A 409 21.76 -16.47 -39.41
C ALA A 409 20.25 -16.62 -39.69
N ASP A 410 19.72 -17.83 -39.50
CA ASP A 410 18.30 -18.13 -39.56
C ASP A 410 17.75 -18.29 -38.14
N VAL A 411 17.34 -17.16 -37.55
CA VAL A 411 16.81 -17.10 -36.17
C VAL A 411 15.46 -17.79 -36.07
N GLU A 412 14.55 -17.54 -37.01
CA GLU A 412 13.20 -18.12 -36.99
C GLU A 412 13.24 -19.64 -37.20
N GLY A 413 14.07 -20.12 -38.12
CA GLY A 413 14.29 -21.55 -38.31
C GLY A 413 14.83 -22.24 -37.05
N CYS A 414 15.82 -21.63 -36.39
CA CYS A 414 16.37 -22.16 -35.13
C CYS A 414 15.33 -22.20 -34.00
N LEU A 415 14.56 -21.12 -33.81
CA LEU A 415 13.53 -21.04 -32.77
C LEU A 415 12.36 -22.02 -33.02
N GLY A 416 12.10 -22.39 -34.27
CA GLY A 416 11.07 -23.39 -34.61
C GLY A 416 11.52 -24.84 -34.43
N GLU A 417 12.84 -25.10 -34.46
CA GLU A 417 13.42 -26.43 -34.26
C GLU A 417 13.61 -26.80 -32.79
N GLU A 418 14.06 -25.83 -31.97
CA GLU A 418 14.21 -25.96 -30.51
C GLU A 418 12.86 -25.96 -29.77
#